data_AF-T1T6K1-F1
#
_entry.id   AF-T1T6K1-F1
#
_cell.length_a   1.000
_cell.length_b   1.000
_cell.length_c   1.000
_cell.angle_alpha   90.00
_cell.angle_beta   90.00
_cell.angle_gamma   90.00
#
_symmetry.space_group_name_H-M   'P 1'
#
loop_
_entity.id
_entity.type
_entity.pdbx_description
1 polymer ?
#
loop_
_entity_poly.entity_id
_entity_poly.type
_entity_poly.pdbx_seq_one_letter_code
_entity_poly.pdbx_strand_id
1 'polypeptide(L)'
;RNLHPTNCLGMLLLSDAHQCTKLSELSWGMCLSNFPAICKTEDFLQLPKDMVVQLLSHEELETEDERLVYEAALNWINYDLERRHCHLPELLRTVRLALLPAIFLMENVSTEELINAQAKSKELVDEAIRCKLKILQNDGVVNSPCARPRKTSHALFLLGGQTFMCDKLYLVDQKAKEIIPKADIPSPRKEFSACAIGCKVYITGGRGSENGVSKDVWVYDTIHEEWSKAAPMLIARFGHGSAGL
;
A
#
# COMPACT_ATOMS: atom_id res chain seq x y z
N ARG A 1 -14.07 26.07 17.88
CA ARG A 1 -13.63 26.06 16.46
C ARG A 1 -13.76 24.63 15.97
N ASN A 2 -14.48 24.40 14.86
CA ASN A 2 -14.72 23.06 14.34
C ASN A 2 -13.47 22.54 13.61
N LEU A 3 -13.17 21.25 13.79
CA LEU A 3 -12.08 20.56 13.11
C LEU A 3 -12.49 20.33 11.64
N HIS A 4 -11.68 20.82 10.70
CA HIS A 4 -11.94 20.78 9.26
C HIS A 4 -10.67 20.29 8.54
N PRO A 5 -10.76 19.55 7.41
CA PRO A 5 -9.57 19.04 6.71
C PRO A 5 -8.55 20.13 6.32
N THR A 6 -9.03 21.35 6.07
CA THR A 6 -8.18 22.51 5.73
C THR A 6 -7.51 23.18 6.92
N ASN A 7 -7.96 22.91 8.15
CA ASN A 7 -7.39 23.50 9.37
C ASN A 7 -6.75 22.46 10.30
N CYS A 8 -6.76 21.19 9.92
CA CYS A 8 -6.36 20.08 10.79
C CYS A 8 -4.88 20.17 11.21
N LEU A 9 -3.97 20.59 10.32
CA LEU A 9 -2.57 20.81 10.66
C LEU A 9 -2.39 21.95 11.67
N GLY A 10 -3.06 23.08 11.45
CA GLY A 10 -3.03 24.19 12.39
C GLY A 10 -3.62 23.82 13.76
N MET A 11 -4.71 23.05 13.79
CA MET A 11 -5.30 22.55 15.03
C MET A 11 -4.41 21.51 15.72
N LEU A 12 -3.68 20.70 14.95
CA LEU A 12 -2.71 19.74 15.46
C LEU A 12 -1.54 20.44 16.17
N LEU A 13 -0.92 21.42 15.51
CA LEU A 13 0.16 22.23 16.11
C LEU A 13 -0.31 22.98 17.35
N LEU A 14 -1.53 23.53 17.30
CA LEU A 14 -2.13 24.21 18.45
C LEU A 14 -2.40 23.24 19.61
N SER A 15 -2.87 22.02 19.30
CA SER A 15 -3.15 21.01 20.31
C SER A 15 -1.90 20.47 21.00
N ASP A 16 -0.80 20.33 20.25
CA ASP A 16 0.51 19.94 20.78
C ASP A 16 1.06 21.01 21.73
N ALA A 17 0.98 22.29 21.32
CA ALA A 17 1.39 23.42 22.15
C ALA A 17 0.59 23.54 23.46
N HIS A 18 -0.67 23.10 23.49
CA HIS A 18 -1.55 23.14 24.66
C HIS A 18 -1.75 21.79 25.37
N GLN A 19 -0.99 20.74 24.98
CA GLN A 19 -1.07 19.38 25.54
C GLN A 19 -2.49 18.78 25.56
N CYS A 20 -3.32 19.16 24.58
CA CYS A 20 -4.69 18.64 24.49
C CYS A 20 -4.69 17.31 23.72
N THR A 21 -4.47 16.21 24.44
CA THR A 21 -4.33 14.86 23.87
C THR A 21 -5.51 14.46 22.98
N LYS A 22 -6.74 14.70 23.43
CA LYS A 22 -7.96 14.33 22.69
C LYS A 22 -8.12 15.11 21.38
N LEU A 23 -7.73 16.39 21.36
CA LEU A 23 -7.77 17.19 20.13
C LEU A 23 -6.63 16.79 19.20
N SER A 24 -5.45 16.47 19.75
CA SER A 24 -4.30 15.99 18.98
C SER A 24 -4.63 14.67 18.27
N GLU A 25 -5.21 13.69 18.96
CA GLU A 25 -5.60 12.41 18.36
C GLU A 25 -6.62 12.59 17.22
N LEU A 26 -7.66 13.40 17.43
CA LEU A 26 -8.67 13.66 16.40
C LEU A 26 -8.10 14.43 15.21
N SER A 27 -7.24 15.42 15.47
CA SER A 27 -6.57 16.19 14.42
C SER A 27 -5.61 15.31 13.63
N TRP A 28 -4.89 14.41 14.32
CA TRP A 28 -3.97 13.46 13.71
C TRP A 28 -4.70 12.47 12.80
N GLY A 29 -5.79 11.85 13.28
CA GLY A 29 -6.63 10.96 12.45
C GLY A 29 -7.14 11.67 11.19
N MET A 30 -7.59 12.93 11.33
CA MET A 30 -7.99 13.75 10.19
C MET A 30 -6.84 14.06 9.22
N CYS A 31 -5.62 14.26 9.72
CA CYS A 31 -4.44 14.45 8.88
C CYS A 31 -4.10 13.20 8.08
N LEU A 32 -4.22 12.03 8.72
CA LEU A 32 -3.95 10.74 8.08
C LEU A 32 -4.95 10.43 6.96
N SER A 33 -6.25 10.66 7.19
CA SER A 33 -7.29 10.39 6.19
C SER A 33 -7.32 11.40 5.04
N ASN A 34 -6.86 12.64 5.25
CA ASN A 34 -6.87 13.69 4.22
C ASN A 34 -5.47 14.04 3.70
N PHE A 35 -4.49 13.16 3.89
CA PHE A 35 -3.10 13.41 3.51
C PHE A 35 -2.91 13.93 2.07
N PRO A 36 -3.60 13.38 1.03
CA PRO A 36 -3.42 13.87 -0.36
C PRO A 36 -3.81 15.33 -0.59
N ALA A 37 -4.72 15.87 0.23
CA ALA A 37 -5.11 17.28 0.17
C ALA A 37 -4.14 18.15 0.98
N ILE A 38 -3.64 17.62 2.10
CA ILE A 38 -2.80 18.33 3.06
C ILE A 38 -1.37 18.46 2.55
N CYS A 39 -0.80 17.46 1.87
CA CYS A 39 0.58 17.50 1.41
C CYS A 39 0.90 18.63 0.41
N LYS A 40 -0.14 19.22 -0.20
CA LYS A 40 -0.05 20.33 -1.16
C LYS A 40 -0.17 21.72 -0.51
N THR A 41 -0.50 21.80 0.77
CA THR A 41 -0.71 23.09 1.45
C THR A 41 0.61 23.65 1.97
N GLU A 42 0.70 24.98 2.07
CA GLU A 42 1.84 25.64 2.70
C GLU A 42 2.00 25.26 4.18
N ASP A 43 0.88 25.00 4.87
CA ASP A 43 0.88 24.53 6.26
C ASP A 43 1.72 23.26 6.43
N PHE A 44 1.68 22.33 5.47
CA PHE A 44 2.49 21.12 5.49
C PHE A 44 3.99 21.44 5.31
N LEU A 45 4.32 22.35 4.41
CA LEU A 45 5.71 22.76 4.14
C LEU A 45 6.36 23.49 5.32
N GLN A 46 5.55 24.09 6.20
CA GLN A 46 6.01 24.76 7.42
C GLN A 46 6.15 23.81 8.63
N LEU A 47 5.74 22.54 8.51
CA LEU A 47 5.80 21.61 9.64
C LEU A 47 7.23 21.33 10.11
N PRO A 48 7.43 21.12 11.43
CA PRO A 48 8.68 20.61 11.97
C PRO A 48 9.03 19.23 11.42
N LYS A 49 10.33 18.96 11.29
CA LYS A 49 10.88 17.68 10.82
C LYS A 49 10.25 16.48 11.53
N ASP A 50 10.17 16.51 12.86
CA ASP A 50 9.70 15.37 13.66
C ASP A 50 8.23 15.02 13.35
N MET A 51 7.39 16.04 13.15
CA MET A 51 5.99 15.86 12.79
C MET A 51 5.84 15.27 11.38
N VAL A 52 6.65 15.72 10.43
CA VAL A 52 6.66 15.18 9.06
C VAL A 52 7.13 13.72 9.05
N VAL A 53 8.22 13.41 9.76
CA VAL A 53 8.73 12.03 9.89
C VAL A 53 7.67 11.13 10.54
N GLN A 54 7.00 11.59 11.60
CA GLN A 54 5.92 10.84 12.24
C GLN A 54 4.73 10.62 11.29
N LEU A 55 4.28 11.65 10.59
CA LEU A 55 3.15 11.55 9.65
C LEU A 55 3.47 10.61 8.48
N LEU A 56 4.64 10.78 7.86
CA LEU A 56 5.07 9.96 6.72
C LEU A 56 5.42 8.52 7.12
N SER A 57 5.83 8.27 8.37
CA SER A 57 6.08 6.89 8.85
C SER A 57 4.81 6.14 9.27
N HIS A 58 3.69 6.84 9.50
CA HIS A 58 2.49 6.27 10.09
C HIS A 58 1.85 5.17 9.24
N GLU A 59 1.49 4.03 9.85
CA GLU A 59 0.93 2.87 9.12
C GLU A 59 -0.48 3.13 8.57
N GLU A 60 -1.25 4.01 9.22
CA GLU A 60 -2.64 4.35 8.88
C GLU A 60 -2.75 5.57 7.95
N LEU A 61 -1.63 6.05 7.38
CA LEU A 61 -1.69 7.13 6.38
C LEU A 61 -2.49 6.63 5.17
N GLU A 62 -3.63 7.26 4.91
CA GLU A 62 -4.49 6.91 3.78
C GLU A 62 -3.88 7.48 2.49
N THR A 63 -3.11 6.65 1.81
CA THR A 63 -2.61 6.94 0.46
C THR A 63 -2.66 5.68 -0.39
N GLU A 64 -3.25 5.79 -1.57
CA GLU A 64 -3.29 4.70 -2.56
C GLU A 64 -2.00 4.63 -3.38
N ASP A 65 -1.21 5.70 -3.38
CA ASP A 65 0.05 5.81 -4.12
C ASP A 65 1.18 6.33 -3.22
N GLU A 66 2.24 5.52 -3.06
CA GLU A 66 3.45 5.95 -2.34
C GLU A 66 4.24 7.02 -3.09
N ARG A 67 3.98 7.24 -4.39
CA ARG A 67 4.55 8.36 -5.13
C ARG A 67 4.17 9.69 -4.49
N LEU A 68 2.93 9.83 -4.02
CA LEU A 68 2.47 11.05 -3.34
C LEU A 68 3.26 11.31 -2.04
N VAL A 69 3.61 10.26 -1.31
CA VAL A 69 4.40 10.36 -0.07
C VAL A 69 5.84 10.77 -0.39
N TYR A 70 6.42 10.19 -1.43
CA TYR A 70 7.74 10.55 -1.93
C TYR A 70 7.79 12.02 -2.40
N GLU A 71 6.85 12.43 -3.24
CA GLU A 71 6.75 13.80 -3.73
C GLU A 71 6.53 14.79 -2.58
N ALA A 72 5.68 14.45 -1.60
CA ALA A 72 5.48 15.27 -0.41
C ALA A 72 6.78 15.44 0.39
N ALA A 73 7.56 14.37 0.57
CA ALA A 73 8.84 14.43 1.26
C ALA A 73 9.85 15.32 0.52
N LEU A 74 9.96 15.18 -0.81
CA LEU A 74 10.82 16.04 -1.62
C LEU A 74 10.37 17.50 -1.62
N ASN A 75 9.08 17.77 -1.75
CA ASN A 75 8.54 19.13 -1.72
C ASN A 75 8.83 19.82 -0.39
N TRP A 76 8.73 19.08 0.73
CA TRP A 76 9.09 19.60 2.04
C TRP A 76 10.59 19.93 2.14
N ILE A 77 11.47 19.13 1.54
CA ILE A 77 12.92 19.42 1.51
C ILE A 77 13.22 20.62 0.61
N ASN A 78 12.62 20.67 -0.59
CA ASN A 78 12.83 21.73 -1.56
C ASN A 78 12.38 23.11 -1.06
N TYR A 79 11.44 23.16 -0.12
CA TYR A 79 11.01 24.41 0.50
C TYR A 79 12.12 25.14 1.28
N ASP A 80 13.07 24.40 1.88
CA ASP A 80 14.23 24.96 2.59
C ASP A 80 15.44 24.03 2.41
N LEU A 81 15.94 23.99 1.17
CA LEU A 81 16.97 23.04 0.74
C LEU A 81 18.23 23.13 1.60
N GLU A 82 18.69 24.34 1.93
CA GLU A 82 19.93 24.54 2.67
C GLU A 82 19.90 23.88 4.05
N ARG A 83 18.77 23.96 4.76
CA ARG A 83 18.64 23.43 6.12
C ARG A 83 18.12 22.00 6.14
N ARG A 84 17.22 21.64 5.21
CA ARG A 84 16.49 20.36 5.24
C ARG A 84 17.17 19.25 4.45
N HIS A 85 18.12 19.57 3.58
CA HIS A 85 18.85 18.57 2.80
C HIS A 85 19.47 17.48 3.68
N CYS A 86 19.99 17.83 4.87
CA CYS A 86 20.57 16.85 5.80
C CYS A 86 19.56 15.82 6.36
N HIS A 87 18.25 16.09 6.29
CA HIS A 87 17.19 15.21 6.76
C HIS A 87 16.64 14.27 5.67
N LEU A 88 17.09 14.43 4.42
CA LEU A 88 16.67 13.60 3.29
C LEU A 88 16.77 12.08 3.55
N PRO A 89 17.86 11.53 4.10
CA PRO A 89 17.97 10.08 4.30
C PRO A 89 16.93 9.56 5.30
N GLU A 90 16.64 10.35 6.33
CA GLU A 90 15.68 9.97 7.37
C GLU A 90 14.26 9.97 6.83
N LEU A 91 13.91 10.97 6.02
CA LEU A 91 12.62 11.02 5.32
C LEU A 91 12.48 9.88 4.31
N LEU A 92 13.50 9.61 3.48
CA LEU A 92 13.48 8.50 2.53
C LEU A 92 13.26 7.15 3.21
N ARG A 93 13.78 6.98 4.44
CA ARG A 93 13.57 5.76 5.23
C ARG A 93 12.12 5.58 5.71
N THR A 94 11.36 6.67 5.81
CA THR A 94 9.92 6.62 6.12
C THR A 94 9.07 6.30 4.89
N VAL A 95 9.56 6.61 3.69
CA VAL A 95 8.90 6.33 2.42
C VAL A 95 9.13 4.89 2.02
N ARG A 96 8.07 4.23 1.53
CA ARG A 96 8.12 2.81 1.19
C ARG A 96 8.55 2.64 -0.26
N LEU A 97 9.82 2.96 -0.51
CA LEU A 97 10.39 3.08 -1.84
C LEU A 97 10.20 1.82 -2.71
N ALA A 98 10.17 0.61 -2.13
CA ALA A 98 9.97 -0.62 -2.90
C ALA A 98 8.50 -0.82 -3.37
N LEU A 99 7.56 -0.04 -2.83
CA LEU A 99 6.18 0.00 -3.32
C LEU A 99 5.98 0.97 -4.48
N LEU A 100 6.95 1.87 -4.72
CA LEU A 100 6.91 2.73 -5.90
C LEU A 100 6.91 1.89 -7.17
N PRO A 101 6.23 2.34 -8.24
CA PRO A 101 6.27 1.68 -9.53
C PRO A 101 7.70 1.58 -10.06
N ALA A 102 8.05 0.42 -10.63
CA ALA A 102 9.44 0.08 -10.93
C ALA A 102 10.13 1.09 -11.84
N ILE A 103 9.42 1.56 -12.88
CA ILE A 103 9.92 2.58 -13.82
C ILE A 103 10.26 3.87 -13.07
N PHE A 104 9.34 4.35 -12.22
CA PHE A 104 9.56 5.58 -11.47
C PHE A 104 10.75 5.47 -10.49
N LEU A 105 10.87 4.34 -9.79
CA LEU A 105 11.99 4.10 -8.87
C LEU A 105 13.33 4.04 -9.62
N MET A 106 13.37 3.35 -10.76
CA MET A 106 14.61 3.11 -11.52
C MET A 106 15.02 4.30 -12.38
N GLU A 107 14.08 5.07 -12.94
CA GLU A 107 14.40 6.15 -13.88
C GLU A 107 14.36 7.53 -13.23
N ASN A 108 13.47 7.78 -12.27
CA ASN A 108 13.32 9.09 -11.65
C ASN A 108 14.08 9.16 -10.31
N VAL A 109 13.73 8.27 -9.37
CA VAL A 109 14.29 8.32 -8.00
C VAL A 109 15.79 8.03 -8.00
N SER A 110 16.25 7.08 -8.82
CA SER A 110 17.68 6.73 -8.89
C SER A 110 18.55 7.83 -9.53
N THR A 111 17.97 8.64 -10.42
CA THR A 111 18.69 9.67 -11.18
C THR A 111 18.62 11.05 -10.51
N GLU A 112 17.72 11.22 -9.54
CA GLU A 112 17.53 12.47 -8.81
C GLU A 112 18.84 13.00 -8.19
N GLU A 113 19.20 14.24 -8.53
CA GLU A 113 20.47 14.86 -8.13
C GLU A 113 20.59 14.99 -6.60
N LEU A 114 19.48 15.34 -5.93
CA LEU A 114 19.43 15.47 -4.46
C LEU A 114 19.76 14.16 -3.74
N ILE A 115 19.31 13.04 -4.30
CA ILE A 115 19.57 11.71 -3.77
C ILE A 115 21.02 11.30 -4.05
N ASN A 116 21.49 11.55 -5.28
CA ASN A 116 22.86 11.24 -5.68
C ASN A 116 23.92 12.10 -4.98
N ALA A 117 23.56 13.30 -4.53
CA ALA A 117 24.43 14.17 -3.74
C ALA A 117 24.76 13.58 -2.35
N GLN A 118 23.97 12.63 -1.84
CA GLN A 118 24.18 12.00 -0.54
C GLN A 118 24.34 10.49 -0.64
N ALA A 119 25.52 9.99 -0.24
CA ALA A 119 25.83 8.55 -0.25
C ALA A 119 24.79 7.71 0.51
N LYS A 120 24.34 8.18 1.68
CA LYS A 120 23.33 7.48 2.50
C LYS A 120 21.96 7.36 1.81
N SER A 121 21.52 8.42 1.13
CA SER A 121 20.25 8.43 0.39
C SER A 121 20.31 7.47 -0.79
N LYS A 122 21.44 7.45 -1.51
CA LYS A 122 21.69 6.52 -2.60
C LYS A 122 21.67 5.05 -2.15
N GLU A 123 22.33 4.73 -1.03
CA GLU A 123 22.31 3.37 -0.47
C GLU A 123 20.89 2.88 -0.15
N LEU A 124 20.03 3.75 0.38
CA LEU A 124 18.62 3.44 0.67
C LEU A 124 17.82 3.15 -0.59
N VAL A 125 18.02 3.93 -1.66
CA VAL A 125 17.37 3.71 -2.96
C VAL A 125 17.86 2.41 -3.60
N ASP A 126 19.16 2.14 -3.55
CA ASP A 126 19.74 0.89 -4.06
C ASP A 126 19.19 -0.34 -3.31
N GLU A 127 19.00 -0.23 -1.98
CA GLU A 127 18.34 -1.27 -1.19
C GLU A 127 16.89 -1.47 -1.59
N ALA A 128 16.15 -0.39 -1.81
CA ALA A 128 14.77 -0.45 -2.26
C ALA A 128 14.63 -1.09 -3.66
N ILE A 129 15.55 -0.78 -4.59
CA ILE A 129 15.60 -1.41 -5.92
C ILE A 129 15.87 -2.91 -5.78
N ARG A 130 16.83 -3.33 -4.94
CA ARG A 130 17.08 -4.75 -4.67
C ARG A 130 15.84 -5.44 -4.09
N CYS A 131 15.13 -4.79 -3.18
CA CYS A 131 13.88 -5.31 -2.64
C CYS A 131 12.80 -5.42 -3.73
N LYS A 132 12.63 -4.40 -4.57
CA LYS A 132 11.68 -4.40 -5.71
C LYS A 132 11.96 -5.56 -6.66
N LEU A 133 13.23 -5.80 -7.01
CA LEU A 133 13.63 -6.89 -7.89
C LEU A 133 13.30 -8.26 -7.29
N LYS A 134 13.54 -8.46 -5.99
CA LYS A 134 13.15 -9.70 -5.29
C LYS A 134 11.64 -9.92 -5.28
N ILE A 135 10.87 -8.85 -5.08
CA ILE A 135 9.40 -8.88 -5.14
C ILE A 135 8.94 -9.31 -6.54
N LEU A 136 9.49 -8.71 -7.59
CA LEU A 136 9.15 -9.03 -8.99
C LEU A 136 9.57 -10.45 -9.39
N GLN A 137 10.67 -10.96 -8.85
CA GLN A 137 11.16 -12.32 -9.11
C GLN A 137 10.48 -13.39 -8.25
N ASN A 138 9.54 -12.99 -7.36
CA ASN A 138 8.83 -13.86 -6.41
C ASN A 138 9.79 -14.66 -5.49
N ASP A 139 10.99 -14.11 -5.25
CA ASP A 139 12.11 -14.79 -4.62
C ASP A 139 12.13 -14.50 -3.10
N GLY A 140 11.22 -15.16 -2.38
CA GLY A 140 11.12 -15.14 -0.92
C GLY A 140 10.20 -14.07 -0.31
N VAL A 141 10.05 -14.13 1.02
CA VAL A 141 9.24 -13.16 1.79
C VAL A 141 10.10 -11.93 2.11
N VAL A 142 9.78 -10.80 1.51
CA VAL A 142 10.47 -9.53 1.79
C VAL A 142 9.81 -8.87 3.00
N ASN A 143 10.44 -9.04 4.17
CA ASN A 143 9.99 -8.43 5.44
C ASN A 143 10.54 -7.01 5.69
N SER A 144 11.18 -6.39 4.69
CA SER A 144 11.76 -5.06 4.88
C SER A 144 10.66 -3.99 5.01
N PRO A 145 10.78 -3.00 5.91
CA PRO A 145 9.82 -1.92 6.07
C PRO A 145 9.52 -1.14 4.77
N CYS A 146 10.50 -1.08 3.86
CA CYS A 146 10.37 -0.42 2.56
C CYS A 146 9.44 -1.14 1.57
N ALA A 147 9.12 -2.42 1.83
CA ALA A 147 8.32 -3.31 0.98
C ALA A 147 6.97 -3.68 1.60
N ARG A 148 6.67 -3.23 2.82
CA ARG A 148 5.42 -3.54 3.51
C ARG A 148 4.36 -2.49 3.15
N PRO A 149 3.25 -2.81 2.49
CA PRO A 149 2.18 -1.85 2.24
C PRO A 149 1.66 -1.19 3.52
N ARG A 150 1.20 0.06 3.41
CA ARG A 150 0.47 0.72 4.51
C ARG A 150 -0.76 -0.12 4.82
N LYS A 151 -1.35 0.06 6.01
CA LYS A 151 -2.69 -0.46 6.26
C LYS A 151 -3.68 0.36 5.44
N THR A 152 -3.53 0.36 4.12
CA THR A 152 -4.47 0.94 3.18
C THR A 152 -5.69 0.05 3.22
N SER A 153 -6.81 0.62 3.66
CA SER A 153 -8.19 0.19 3.45
C SER A 153 -8.40 -1.33 3.35
N HIS A 154 -9.05 -1.92 4.35
CA HIS A 154 -9.55 -3.30 4.27
C HIS A 154 -10.32 -3.51 2.95
N ALA A 155 -9.65 -4.11 1.96
CA ALA A 155 -10.26 -4.40 0.68
C ALA A 155 -11.16 -5.63 0.85
N LEU A 156 -12.45 -5.46 0.57
CA LEU A 156 -13.40 -6.56 0.55
C LEU A 156 -13.54 -7.05 -0.89
N PHE A 157 -13.09 -8.28 -1.13
CA PHE A 157 -13.28 -8.96 -2.40
C PHE A 157 -14.47 -9.90 -2.34
N LEU A 158 -15.24 -9.94 -3.43
CA LEU A 158 -16.30 -10.91 -3.67
C LEU A 158 -15.87 -11.84 -4.80
N LEU A 159 -15.87 -13.13 -4.51
CA LEU A 159 -15.58 -14.21 -5.44
C LEU A 159 -16.20 -15.51 -4.95
N GLY A 160 -16.47 -16.43 -5.86
CA GLY A 160 -17.01 -17.75 -5.55
C GLY A 160 -18.52 -17.85 -5.74
N GLY A 161 -19.13 -18.81 -5.03
CA GLY A 161 -20.53 -19.19 -5.19
C GLY A 161 -20.72 -20.58 -5.81
N GLN A 162 -21.98 -21.02 -5.83
CA GLN A 162 -22.39 -22.34 -6.31
C GLN A 162 -23.25 -22.27 -7.58
N THR A 163 -24.03 -21.21 -7.73
CA THR A 163 -25.05 -21.09 -8.78
C THR A 163 -24.44 -21.03 -10.18
N PHE A 164 -23.40 -20.23 -10.36
CA PHE A 164 -22.69 -20.07 -11.62
C PHE A 164 -21.19 -20.25 -11.42
N MET A 165 -20.47 -20.53 -12.50
CA MET A 165 -19.00 -20.45 -12.47
C MET A 165 -18.62 -19.00 -12.21
N CYS A 166 -17.78 -18.81 -11.21
CA CYS A 166 -17.17 -17.51 -10.97
C CYS A 166 -15.95 -17.42 -11.90
N ASP A 167 -16.00 -16.44 -12.79
CA ASP A 167 -14.97 -16.09 -13.76
C ASP A 167 -14.31 -14.75 -13.44
N LYS A 168 -14.79 -14.04 -12.41
CA LYS A 168 -14.32 -12.70 -12.04
C LYS A 168 -14.17 -12.52 -10.53
N LEU A 169 -13.17 -11.73 -10.17
CA LEU A 169 -12.97 -11.15 -8.86
C LEU A 169 -13.61 -9.76 -8.84
N TYR A 170 -14.41 -9.47 -7.82
CA TYR A 170 -15.03 -8.15 -7.64
C TYR A 170 -14.50 -7.47 -6.38
N LEU A 171 -14.24 -6.17 -6.46
CA LEU A 171 -13.89 -5.32 -5.34
C LEU A 171 -15.14 -4.57 -4.86
N VAL A 172 -15.38 -4.57 -3.55
CA VAL A 172 -16.39 -3.71 -2.93
C VAL A 172 -15.74 -2.38 -2.58
N ASP A 173 -16.10 -1.34 -3.34
CA ASP A 173 -15.73 0.03 -3.01
C ASP A 173 -16.64 0.55 -1.90
N GLN A 174 -16.11 0.64 -0.67
CA GLN A 174 -16.86 1.14 0.47
C GLN A 174 -17.18 2.64 0.37
N LYS A 175 -16.36 3.41 -0.35
CA LYS A 175 -16.51 4.85 -0.51
C LYS A 175 -17.60 5.15 -1.55
N ALA A 176 -17.53 4.50 -2.70
CA ALA A 176 -18.53 4.64 -3.78
C ALA A 176 -19.82 3.83 -3.51
N LYS A 177 -19.78 2.85 -2.59
CA LYS A 177 -20.84 1.85 -2.36
C LYS A 177 -21.17 1.04 -3.61
N GLU A 178 -20.15 0.73 -4.41
CA GLU A 178 -20.27 0.01 -5.67
C GLU A 178 -19.47 -1.30 -5.63
N ILE A 179 -19.87 -2.25 -6.49
CA ILE A 179 -19.15 -3.50 -6.71
C ILE A 179 -18.51 -3.42 -8.09
N ILE A 180 -17.19 -3.42 -8.13
CA ILE A 180 -16.40 -3.16 -9.34
C ILE A 180 -15.71 -4.46 -9.79
N PRO A 181 -15.85 -4.90 -11.05
CA PRO A 181 -15.09 -6.02 -11.56
C PRO A 181 -13.59 -5.68 -11.61
N LYS A 182 -12.75 -6.52 -11.00
CA LYS A 182 -11.33 -6.23 -10.81
C LYS A 182 -10.39 -7.10 -11.66
N ALA A 183 -10.62 -8.41 -11.74
CA ALA A 183 -9.78 -9.30 -12.51
C ALA A 183 -10.54 -10.54 -12.98
N ASP A 184 -10.16 -11.10 -14.12
CA ASP A 184 -10.70 -12.36 -14.62
C ASP A 184 -9.95 -13.55 -13.98
N ILE A 185 -10.68 -14.51 -13.45
CA ILE A 185 -10.14 -15.74 -12.88
C ILE A 185 -9.70 -16.65 -14.05
N PRO A 186 -8.41 -17.04 -14.14
CA PRO A 186 -7.87 -17.76 -15.30
C PRO A 186 -8.54 -19.11 -15.62
N SER A 187 -9.31 -19.64 -14.68
CA SER A 187 -10.05 -20.88 -14.85
C SER A 187 -11.37 -20.76 -14.08
N PRO A 188 -12.45 -20.36 -14.78
CA PRO A 188 -13.77 -20.22 -14.18
C PRO A 188 -14.23 -21.48 -13.46
N ARG A 189 -14.69 -21.30 -12.23
CA ARG A 189 -14.98 -22.41 -11.31
C ARG A 189 -16.00 -22.02 -10.26
N LYS A 190 -16.67 -23.01 -9.70
CA LYS A 190 -17.59 -22.85 -8.56
C LYS A 190 -17.16 -23.70 -7.37
N GLU A 191 -17.71 -23.43 -6.20
CA GLU A 191 -17.47 -24.24 -4.99
C GLU A 191 -15.98 -24.39 -4.64
N PHE A 192 -15.14 -23.43 -5.04
CA PHE A 192 -13.75 -23.36 -4.61
C PHE A 192 -13.65 -22.68 -3.25
N SER A 193 -12.50 -22.84 -2.61
CA SER A 193 -12.19 -22.15 -1.38
C SER A 193 -11.33 -20.93 -1.65
N ALA A 194 -11.61 -19.82 -0.95
CA ALA A 194 -10.83 -18.59 -1.06
C ALA A 194 -10.25 -18.20 0.31
N CYS A 195 -9.03 -17.67 0.33
CA CYS A 195 -8.38 -17.18 1.54
C CYS A 195 -7.42 -16.04 1.22
N ALA A 196 -7.41 -14.98 2.04
CA ALA A 196 -6.44 -13.90 1.94
C ALA A 196 -5.29 -14.13 2.93
N ILE A 197 -4.05 -13.98 2.46
CA ILE A 197 -2.83 -14.01 3.27
C ILE A 197 -1.94 -12.84 2.83
N GLY A 198 -1.78 -11.84 3.70
CA GLY A 198 -1.11 -10.59 3.34
C GLY A 198 -1.78 -9.90 2.16
N CYS A 199 -1.02 -9.57 1.12
CA CYS A 199 -1.50 -8.93 -0.11
C CYS A 199 -1.83 -9.94 -1.23
N LYS A 200 -2.13 -11.19 -0.87
CA LYS A 200 -2.40 -12.27 -1.83
C LYS A 200 -3.73 -12.94 -1.52
N VAL A 201 -4.55 -13.16 -2.54
CA VAL A 201 -5.81 -13.91 -2.46
C VAL A 201 -5.62 -15.27 -3.13
N TYR A 202 -5.79 -16.33 -2.37
CA TYR A 202 -5.64 -17.71 -2.81
C TYR A 202 -7.01 -18.29 -3.16
N ILE A 203 -7.10 -18.93 -4.32
CA ILE A 203 -8.22 -19.77 -4.73
C ILE A 203 -7.71 -21.21 -4.81
N THR A 204 -8.38 -22.14 -4.12
CA THR A 204 -8.01 -23.55 -4.10
C THR A 204 -9.18 -24.43 -4.51
N GLY A 205 -8.90 -25.37 -5.43
CA GLY A 205 -9.85 -26.40 -5.85
C GLY A 205 -11.08 -25.85 -6.56
N GLY A 206 -12.24 -26.44 -6.27
CA GLY A 206 -13.52 -26.14 -6.91
C GLY A 206 -13.82 -27.03 -8.11
N ARG A 207 -14.93 -26.72 -8.78
CA ARG A 207 -15.48 -27.49 -9.90
C ARG A 207 -15.49 -26.65 -11.18
N GLY A 208 -14.85 -27.18 -12.22
CA GLY A 208 -14.83 -26.57 -13.56
C GLY A 208 -15.99 -27.05 -14.45
N SER A 209 -15.96 -26.65 -15.72
CA SER A 209 -16.98 -26.96 -16.74
C SER A 209 -17.06 -28.43 -17.13
N GLU A 210 -15.96 -29.17 -17.08
CA GLU A 210 -15.92 -30.60 -17.44
C GLU A 210 -16.36 -31.53 -16.28
N ASN A 211 -17.13 -31.02 -15.31
CA ASN A 211 -17.54 -31.73 -14.07
C ASN A 211 -16.39 -32.22 -13.17
N GLY A 212 -15.13 -31.99 -13.56
CA GLY A 212 -13.93 -32.35 -12.83
C GLY A 212 -13.68 -31.48 -11.61
N VAL A 213 -13.26 -32.12 -10.52
CA VAL A 213 -12.77 -31.45 -9.32
C VAL A 213 -11.33 -31.01 -9.58
N SER A 214 -11.01 -29.75 -9.30
CA SER A 214 -9.67 -29.20 -9.55
C SER A 214 -8.75 -29.40 -8.34
N LYS A 215 -7.45 -29.59 -8.63
CA LYS A 215 -6.35 -29.50 -7.67
C LYS A 215 -5.61 -28.17 -7.76
N ASP A 216 -5.97 -27.30 -8.71
CA ASP A 216 -5.22 -26.08 -8.96
C ASP A 216 -5.34 -25.12 -7.80
N VAL A 217 -4.25 -24.38 -7.58
CA VAL A 217 -4.21 -23.24 -6.68
C VAL A 217 -3.82 -22.02 -7.51
N TRP A 218 -4.65 -20.99 -7.45
CA TRP A 218 -4.42 -19.70 -8.09
C TRP A 218 -4.20 -18.65 -7.03
N VAL A 219 -3.28 -17.72 -7.28
CA VAL A 219 -2.92 -16.66 -6.36
C VAL A 219 -3.03 -15.35 -7.10
N TYR A 220 -3.90 -14.48 -6.61
CA TYR A 220 -4.02 -13.11 -7.06
C TYR A 220 -3.15 -12.22 -6.19
N ASP A 221 -2.19 -11.53 -6.79
CA ASP A 221 -1.39 -10.51 -6.13
C ASP A 221 -2.15 -9.18 -6.19
N THR A 222 -2.58 -8.66 -5.05
CA THR A 222 -3.36 -7.41 -5.01
C THR A 222 -2.52 -6.17 -5.27
N ILE A 223 -1.19 -6.28 -5.28
CA ILE A 223 -0.26 -5.18 -5.56
C ILE A 223 0.03 -5.08 -7.05
N HIS A 224 0.30 -6.23 -7.68
CA HIS A 224 0.60 -6.29 -9.12
C HIS A 224 -0.66 -6.47 -9.97
N GLU A 225 -1.79 -6.80 -9.33
CA GLU A 225 -3.08 -7.06 -9.97
C GLU A 225 -3.06 -8.23 -10.96
N GLU A 226 -2.21 -9.22 -10.68
CA GLU A 226 -1.96 -10.37 -11.57
C GLU A 226 -2.28 -11.70 -10.91
N TRP A 227 -2.74 -12.65 -11.73
CA TRP A 227 -2.92 -14.04 -11.33
C TRP A 227 -1.68 -14.87 -11.64
N SER A 228 -1.27 -15.68 -10.67
CA SER A 228 -0.20 -16.66 -10.82
C SER A 228 -0.67 -18.03 -10.35
N LYS A 229 -0.09 -19.09 -10.93
CA LYS A 229 -0.37 -20.47 -10.54
C LYS A 229 0.59 -20.87 -9.41
N ALA A 230 0.05 -21.40 -8.32
CA ALA A 230 0.83 -21.92 -7.20
C ALA A 230 0.87 -23.45 -7.21
N ALA A 231 1.59 -24.02 -6.23
CA ALA A 231 1.67 -25.46 -6.03
C ALA A 231 0.26 -26.07 -5.90
N PRO A 232 -0.06 -27.14 -6.66
CA PRO A 232 -1.37 -27.75 -6.62
C PRO A 232 -1.63 -28.46 -5.28
N MET A 233 -2.90 -28.61 -4.92
CA MET A 233 -3.30 -29.46 -3.81
C MET A 233 -2.92 -30.93 -4.08
N LEU A 234 -2.63 -31.67 -3.01
CA LEU A 234 -2.36 -33.12 -3.10
C LEU A 234 -3.58 -33.91 -3.62
N ILE A 235 -4.78 -33.45 -3.24
CA ILE A 235 -6.05 -34.08 -3.59
C ILE A 235 -6.98 -32.99 -4.10
N ALA A 236 -7.66 -33.26 -5.22
CA ALA A 236 -8.68 -32.38 -5.76
C ALA A 236 -9.87 -32.30 -4.79
N ARG A 237 -10.31 -31.07 -4.46
CA ARG A 237 -11.40 -30.81 -3.50
C ARG A 237 -12.30 -29.69 -4.00
N PHE A 238 -13.58 -29.74 -3.61
CA PHE A 238 -14.56 -28.67 -3.78
C PHE A 238 -15.44 -28.60 -2.51
N GLY A 239 -16.08 -27.45 -2.28
CA GLY A 239 -16.92 -27.21 -1.10
C GLY A 239 -16.15 -27.14 0.22
N HIS A 240 -14.82 -27.00 0.18
CA HIS A 240 -13.98 -26.95 1.37
C HIS A 240 -13.73 -25.50 1.85
N GLY A 241 -13.39 -25.36 3.14
CA GLY A 241 -12.95 -24.11 3.74
C GLY A 241 -11.43 -23.99 3.78
N SER A 242 -10.92 -22.77 3.73
CA SER A 242 -9.51 -22.42 3.90
C SER A 242 -9.43 -21.28 4.90
N ALA A 243 -8.41 -21.28 5.75
CA ALA A 243 -8.18 -20.23 6.73
C ALA A 243 -6.72 -19.77 6.64
N GLY A 244 -6.53 -18.46 6.70
CA GLY A 244 -5.22 -17.81 6.77
C GLY A 244 -5.00 -17.35 8.19
N LEU A 245 -3.75 -17.43 8.66
CA LEU A 245 -3.31 -16.93 9.97
C LEU A 245 -2.55 -15.61 9.81
#